data_AF-A0AAD1S972-F1
#
_entry.id   AF-A0AAD1S972-F1
#
_cell.length_a   1.000
_cell.length_b   1.000
_cell.length_c   1.000
_cell.angle_alpha   90.00
_cell.angle_beta   90.00
_cell.angle_gamma   90.00
#
_symmetry.space_group_name_H-M   'P 1'
#
loop_
_entity.id
_entity.type
_entity.pdbx_description
1 polymer ?
#
loop_
_entity_poly.entity_id
_entity_poly.type
_entity_poly.pdbx_seq_one_letter_code
_entity_poly.pdbx_strand_id
1 'polypeptide(L)'
;MFITVKFGEDHQILLNPNCKLVNLIESLKEQCQCGPDVSIDLLDESGNLINLSDLEGSQDIATNHLHERQCYVLVKVIRGEGSEPARYESLLENLWKRSPELAERLQKLSNPNMKDKWRNPVHKKIRAPKEAAFTSSTRSRLSSQQKSRLS
;
A
#
# COMPACT_ATOMS: atom_id res chain seq x y z
N MET A 1 -18.63 20.12 18.70
CA MET A 1 -17.34 19.39 18.56
C MET A 1 -17.34 18.73 17.19
N PHE A 2 -16.19 18.51 16.54
CA PHE A 2 -16.14 18.06 15.14
C PHE A 2 -15.04 17.01 14.93
N ILE A 3 -15.19 16.20 13.89
CA ILE A 3 -14.11 15.39 13.31
C ILE A 3 -13.63 16.05 12.02
N THR A 4 -12.40 15.72 11.60
CA THR A 4 -11.87 16.14 10.31
C THR A 4 -11.70 14.91 9.42
N VAL A 5 -12.22 14.94 8.19
CA VAL A 5 -11.96 13.91 7.19
C VAL A 5 -11.17 14.50 6.03
N LYS A 6 -10.05 13.88 5.66
CA LYS A 6 -9.15 14.29 4.57
C LYS A 6 -9.36 13.41 3.33
N PHE A 7 -9.41 14.03 2.16
CA PHE A 7 -9.59 13.38 0.86
C PHE A 7 -9.08 14.28 -0.29
N GLY A 8 -9.09 13.77 -1.52
CA GLY A 8 -8.69 14.45 -2.74
C GLY A 8 -7.28 15.06 -2.70
N GLU A 9 -7.10 16.12 -3.48
CA GLU A 9 -5.92 16.99 -3.43
C GLU A 9 -6.02 17.95 -2.22
N ASP A 10 -5.60 17.52 -1.04
CA ASP A 10 -5.59 18.37 0.17
C ASP A 10 -6.96 18.88 0.66
N HIS A 11 -8.04 18.22 0.26
CA HIS A 11 -9.36 18.60 0.75
C HIS A 11 -9.60 18.03 2.15
N GLN A 12 -10.36 18.79 2.93
CA GLN A 12 -10.83 18.35 4.24
C GLN A 12 -12.24 18.87 4.49
N ILE A 13 -13.04 18.06 5.18
CA ILE A 13 -14.38 18.42 5.66
C ILE A 13 -14.45 18.27 7.18
N LEU A 14 -15.22 19.16 7.81
CA LEU A 14 -15.54 19.10 9.22
C LEU A 14 -16.97 18.59 9.40
N LEU A 15 -17.12 17.53 10.18
CA LEU A 15 -18.41 16.91 10.44
C LEU A 15 -18.69 16.91 11.94
N ASN A 16 -19.94 17.19 12.32
CA ASN A 16 -20.37 17.06 13.69
C ASN A 16 -20.77 15.60 13.94
N PRO A 17 -20.02 14.82 14.76
CA PRO A 17 -20.35 13.41 15.01
C PRO A 17 -21.56 13.25 15.95
N ASN A 18 -22.11 14.34 16.51
CA ASN A 18 -23.32 14.32 17.35
C ASN A 18 -24.59 14.20 16.48
N CYS A 19 -24.63 13.19 15.62
CA CYS A 19 -25.75 12.87 14.75
C CYS A 19 -25.83 11.36 14.54
N LYS A 20 -26.87 10.91 13.83
CA LYS A 20 -27.00 9.51 13.43
C LYS A 20 -25.93 9.15 12.39
N LEU A 21 -25.39 7.94 12.49
CA LEU A 21 -24.33 7.46 11.63
C LEU A 21 -24.77 7.42 10.16
N VAL A 22 -26.01 7.00 9.88
CA VAL A 22 -26.59 7.06 8.52
C VAL A 22 -26.48 8.46 7.89
N ASN A 23 -26.83 9.52 8.62
CA ASN A 23 -26.78 10.89 8.12
C ASN A 23 -25.33 11.34 7.92
N LEU A 24 -24.42 10.92 8.81
CA LEU A 24 -23.00 11.23 8.70
C LEU A 24 -22.38 10.58 7.46
N ILE A 25 -22.68 9.30 7.20
CA ILE A 25 -22.19 8.56 6.03
C ILE A 25 -22.74 9.19 4.74
N GLU A 26 -24.03 9.52 4.69
CA GLU A 26 -24.66 10.19 3.54
C GLU A 26 -23.99 11.55 3.26
N SER A 27 -23.83 12.39 4.29
CA SER A 27 -23.14 13.68 4.18
C SER A 27 -21.69 13.52 3.69
N LEU A 28 -21.02 12.46 4.14
CA LEU A 28 -19.65 12.11 3.71
C LEU A 28 -19.60 11.78 2.23
N LYS A 29 -20.52 10.94 1.74
CA LYS A 29 -20.58 10.57 0.32
C LYS A 29 -20.88 11.80 -0.54
N GLU A 30 -21.84 12.62 -0.14
CA GLU A 30 -22.21 13.85 -0.86
C GLU A 30 -21.04 14.84 -0.94
N GLN A 31 -20.42 15.18 0.20
CA GLN A 31 -19.36 16.20 0.25
C GLN A 31 -18.07 15.74 -0.42
N CYS A 32 -17.78 14.44 -0.39
CA CYS A 32 -16.60 13.85 -1.03
C CYS A 32 -16.87 13.37 -2.46
N GLN A 33 -18.04 13.68 -3.03
CA GLN A 33 -18.44 13.32 -4.41
C GLN A 33 -18.33 11.81 -4.69
N CYS A 34 -18.58 11.00 -3.66
CA CYS A 34 -18.64 9.55 -3.80
C CYS A 34 -20.03 9.15 -4.31
N GLY A 35 -20.09 8.24 -5.28
CA GLY A 35 -21.35 7.69 -5.76
C GLY A 35 -22.11 6.93 -4.65
N PRO A 36 -23.44 6.77 -4.77
CA PRO A 36 -24.24 6.09 -3.75
C PRO A 36 -23.79 4.63 -3.52
N ASP A 37 -23.39 3.95 -4.59
CA ASP A 37 -22.93 2.55 -4.57
C ASP A 37 -21.47 2.40 -4.11
N VAL A 38 -20.77 3.50 -3.83
CA VAL A 38 -19.39 3.45 -3.35
C VAL A 38 -19.39 3.18 -1.85
N SER A 39 -18.86 2.02 -1.46
CA SER A 39 -18.56 1.72 -0.06
C SER A 39 -17.35 2.53 0.41
N ILE A 40 -17.51 3.25 1.51
CA ILE A 40 -16.46 4.07 2.10
C ILE A 40 -16.23 3.69 3.56
N ASP A 41 -14.98 3.79 3.99
CA ASP A 41 -14.52 3.63 5.37
C ASP A 41 -13.61 4.82 5.75
N LEU A 42 -13.29 4.91 7.04
CA LEU A 42 -12.34 5.90 7.55
C LEU A 42 -11.11 5.22 8.13
N LEU A 43 -9.93 5.73 7.81
CA LEU A 43 -8.67 5.33 8.43
C LEU A 43 -8.26 6.41 9.44
N ASP A 44 -8.08 6.05 10.71
CA ASP A 44 -7.61 6.98 11.73
C ASP A 44 -6.09 7.23 11.62
N GLU A 45 -5.59 8.19 12.40
CA GLU A 45 -4.16 8.55 12.46
C GLU A 45 -3.26 7.43 13.01
N SER A 46 -3.83 6.43 13.68
CA SER A 46 -3.11 5.24 14.15
C SER A 46 -3.13 4.10 13.11
N GLY A 47 -3.83 4.28 11.99
CA GLY A 47 -3.99 3.29 10.95
C GLY A 47 -4.99 2.17 11.30
N ASN A 48 -5.95 2.45 12.17
CA ASN A 48 -7.12 1.59 12.38
C ASN A 48 -8.23 1.99 11.42
N LEU A 49 -8.91 0.99 10.89
CA LEU A 49 -10.02 1.16 9.99
C LEU A 49 -11.33 1.22 10.80
N ILE A 50 -12.15 2.22 10.50
CA ILE A 50 -13.52 2.35 10.97
C ILE A 50 -14.41 1.92 9.82
N ASN A 51 -14.99 0.72 9.94
CA ASN A 51 -15.76 0.04 8.90
C ASN A 51 -17.16 0.65 8.74
N LEU A 52 -17.23 1.91 8.29
CA LEU A 52 -18.50 2.60 8.03
C LEU A 52 -19.34 1.85 6.99
N SER A 53 -18.70 1.18 6.04
CA SER A 53 -19.35 0.36 5.01
C SER A 53 -20.13 -0.84 5.56
N ASP A 54 -19.79 -1.33 6.77
CA ASP A 54 -20.54 -2.38 7.47
C ASP A 54 -21.69 -1.80 8.31
N LEU A 55 -21.68 -0.49 8.53
CA LEU A 55 -22.64 0.25 9.35
C LEU A 55 -23.57 1.14 8.52
N GLU A 56 -23.60 0.96 7.20
CA GLU A 56 -24.51 1.71 6.32
C GLU A 56 -25.97 1.51 6.75
N GLY A 57 -26.69 2.61 6.96
CA GLY A 57 -28.07 2.60 7.44
C GLY A 57 -28.24 2.51 8.96
N SER A 58 -27.14 2.32 9.74
CA SER A 58 -27.21 2.28 11.20
C SER A 58 -27.81 3.57 11.78
N GLN A 59 -28.70 3.40 12.76
CA GLN A 59 -29.31 4.48 13.52
C GLN A 59 -28.47 4.89 14.75
N ASP A 60 -27.30 4.28 14.93
CA ASP A 60 -26.39 4.59 16.02
C ASP A 60 -25.90 6.05 15.96
N ILE A 61 -25.49 6.58 17.10
CA ILE A 61 -24.86 7.90 17.16
C ILE A 61 -23.41 7.77 16.70
N ALA A 62 -22.95 8.65 15.81
CA ALA A 62 -21.64 8.52 15.20
C ALA A 62 -20.48 8.66 16.20
N THR A 63 -20.68 9.35 17.34
CA THR A 63 -19.71 9.39 18.45
C THR A 63 -19.41 8.03 19.09
N ASN A 64 -20.22 7.00 18.84
CA ASN A 64 -19.94 5.64 19.29
C ASN A 64 -18.76 5.00 18.53
N HIS A 65 -18.45 5.52 17.33
CA HIS A 65 -17.42 4.98 16.44
C HIS A 65 -16.34 6.00 16.12
N LEU A 66 -16.68 7.29 16.17
CA LEU A 66 -15.81 8.40 15.78
C LEU A 66 -15.46 9.23 17.00
N HIS A 67 -14.17 9.49 17.15
CA HIS A 67 -13.63 10.24 18.26
C HIS A 67 -13.60 11.72 17.90
N GLU A 68 -14.15 12.53 18.79
CA GLU A 68 -14.16 13.97 18.63
C GLU A 68 -12.75 14.55 18.49
N ARG A 69 -12.58 15.55 17.62
CA ARG A 69 -11.30 16.23 17.30
C ARG A 69 -10.26 15.34 16.62
N GLN A 70 -10.59 14.10 16.27
CA GLN A 70 -9.71 13.20 15.52
C GLN A 70 -9.69 13.59 14.03
N CYS A 71 -8.57 13.33 13.37
CA CYS A 71 -8.47 13.35 11.91
C CYS A 71 -8.60 11.93 11.35
N TYR A 72 -9.27 11.83 10.20
CA TYR A 72 -9.45 10.59 9.45
C TYR A 72 -9.07 10.80 7.99
N VAL A 73 -8.62 9.74 7.34
CA VAL A 73 -8.44 9.66 5.89
C VAL A 73 -9.61 8.89 5.31
N LEU A 74 -10.23 9.43 4.26
CA LEU A 74 -11.28 8.73 3.54
C LEU A 74 -10.70 7.58 2.70
N VAL A 75 -11.34 6.43 2.77
CA VAL A 75 -10.92 5.21 2.08
C VAL A 75 -12.10 4.62 1.33
N LYS A 76 -11.88 4.21 0.08
CA LYS A 76 -12.82 3.43 -0.71
C LYS A 76 -12.60 1.94 -0.46
N VAL A 77 -13.69 1.22 -0.25
CA VAL A 77 -13.69 -0.23 -0.07
C VAL A 77 -14.04 -0.90 -1.38
N ILE A 78 -13.15 -1.75 -1.87
CA ILE A 78 -13.36 -2.60 -3.05
C ILE A 78 -13.54 -4.02 -2.53
N ARG A 79 -14.79 -4.47 -2.42
CA ARG A 79 -15.11 -5.82 -1.95
C ARG A 79 -14.61 -6.86 -2.95
N GLY A 80 -13.90 -7.87 -2.44
CA GLY A 80 -13.46 -9.00 -3.25
C GLY A 80 -14.65 -9.89 -3.64
N GLU A 81 -14.48 -10.66 -4.72
CA GLU A 81 -15.45 -11.66 -5.13
C GLU A 81 -15.18 -12.99 -4.42
N GLY A 82 -16.23 -13.65 -3.92
CA GLY A 82 -16.11 -14.94 -3.23
C GLY A 82 -15.27 -14.86 -1.95
N SER A 83 -14.10 -15.51 -1.96
CA SER A 83 -13.17 -15.56 -0.81
C SER A 83 -12.04 -14.53 -0.88
N GLU A 84 -12.00 -13.70 -1.92
CA GLU A 84 -10.94 -12.69 -2.05
C GLU A 84 -11.09 -11.60 -0.96
N PRO A 85 -9.98 -11.17 -0.33
CA PRO A 85 -10.03 -10.12 0.67
C PRO A 85 -10.45 -8.79 0.05
N ALA A 86 -11.12 -7.95 0.85
CA ALA A 86 -11.40 -6.57 0.45
C ALA A 86 -10.09 -5.80 0.25
N ARG A 87 -10.08 -4.93 -0.76
CA ARG A 87 -9.00 -3.99 -1.02
C ARG A 87 -9.43 -2.59 -0.63
N TYR A 88 -8.47 -1.82 -0.13
CA TYR A 88 -8.71 -0.46 0.34
C TYR A 88 -7.88 0.52 -0.47
N GLU A 89 -8.55 1.52 -1.03
CA GLU A 89 -7.94 2.59 -1.81
C GLU A 89 -8.10 3.90 -1.05
N SER A 90 -7.00 4.61 -0.78
CA SER A 90 -7.10 5.92 -0.17
C SER A 90 -7.70 6.90 -1.16
N LEU A 91 -8.73 7.63 -0.73
CA LEU A 91 -9.26 8.76 -1.50
C LEU A 91 -8.52 10.05 -1.19
N LEU A 92 -7.45 10.03 -0.38
CA LEU A 92 -6.54 11.15 -0.18
C LEU A 92 -5.33 11.01 -1.10
N GLU A 93 -5.09 12.03 -1.92
CA GLU A 93 -3.97 12.01 -2.84
C GLU A 93 -2.62 12.11 -2.14
N ASN A 94 -1.64 11.42 -2.71
CA ASN A 94 -0.27 11.40 -2.23
C ASN A 94 -0.12 10.91 -0.78
N LEU A 95 -0.99 10.00 -0.31
CA LEU A 95 -0.92 9.43 1.05
C LEU A 95 0.51 8.93 1.38
N TRP A 96 1.18 8.26 0.45
CA TRP A 96 2.56 7.80 0.60
C TRP A 96 3.59 8.91 0.89
N LYS A 97 3.37 10.12 0.38
CA LYS A 97 4.24 11.27 0.62
C LYS A 97 3.90 11.97 1.94
N ARG A 98 2.63 11.97 2.33
CA ARG A 98 2.10 12.67 3.51
C ARG A 98 2.27 11.86 4.79
N SER A 99 1.94 10.58 4.73
CA SER A 99 2.03 9.64 5.83
C SER A 99 2.33 8.25 5.28
N PRO A 100 3.64 7.94 5.08
CA PRO A 100 4.08 6.64 4.58
C PRO A 100 3.62 5.48 5.48
N GLU A 101 3.55 5.73 6.79
CA GLU A 101 3.10 4.78 7.81
C GLU A 101 1.62 4.40 7.65
N LEU A 102 0.73 5.36 7.40
CA LEU A 102 -0.68 5.09 7.11
C LEU A 102 -0.84 4.37 5.76
N ALA A 103 -0.06 4.76 4.75
CA ALA A 103 -0.08 4.11 3.45
C ALA A 103 0.34 2.63 3.53
N GLU A 104 1.42 2.33 4.27
CA GLU A 104 1.87 0.96 4.51
C GLU A 104 0.82 0.16 5.28
N ARG A 105 0.18 0.78 6.28
CA ARG A 105 -0.89 0.13 7.05
C ARG A 105 -2.10 -0.20 6.18
N LEU A 106 -2.54 0.73 5.33
CA LEU A 106 -3.64 0.52 4.40
C LEU A 106 -3.34 -0.61 3.40
N GLN A 107 -2.10 -0.68 2.93
CA GLN A 107 -1.64 -1.76 2.05
C GLN A 107 -1.67 -3.12 2.75
N LYS A 108 -1.24 -3.19 4.02
CA LYS A 108 -1.32 -4.42 4.84
C LYS A 108 -2.76 -4.87 5.06
N LEU A 109 -3.70 -3.93 5.27
CA LEU A 109 -5.12 -4.24 5.40
C LEU A 109 -5.71 -4.85 4.13
N SER A 110 -5.26 -4.40 2.96
CA SER A 110 -5.71 -4.95 1.66
C SER A 110 -5.14 -6.34 1.36
N ASN A 111 -4.01 -6.70 1.97
CA ASN A 111 -3.28 -7.95 1.71
C ASN A 111 -2.85 -8.64 3.02
N PRO A 112 -3.80 -9.16 3.82
CA PRO A 112 -3.48 -9.74 5.14
C PRO A 112 -2.58 -10.99 5.05
N ASN A 113 -2.52 -11.65 3.90
CA ASN A 113 -1.69 -12.84 3.66
C ASN A 113 -0.25 -12.53 3.22
N MET A 114 0.12 -11.27 2.94
CA MET A 114 1.51 -10.90 2.67
C MET A 114 2.30 -10.75 3.98
N LYS A 115 2.46 -11.85 4.72
CA LYS A 115 3.44 -11.91 5.81
C LYS A 115 4.85 -11.89 5.19
N ASP A 116 5.65 -10.91 5.63
CA ASP A 116 7.13 -10.92 5.62
C ASP A 116 7.90 -10.85 4.28
N LYS A 117 7.35 -10.34 3.18
CA LYS A 117 8.17 -10.17 1.94
C LYS A 117 8.97 -8.87 1.83
N TRP A 118 8.78 -7.92 2.74
CA TRP A 118 9.43 -6.60 2.67
C TRP A 118 10.63 -6.37 3.60
N ARG A 119 11.07 -7.39 4.34
CA ARG A 119 12.38 -7.29 5.01
C ARG A 119 13.48 -7.52 3.98
N ASN A 120 14.00 -6.39 3.48
CA ASN A 120 15.33 -6.15 2.87
C ASN A 120 15.40 -6.11 1.33
N PRO A 121 15.63 -4.92 0.76
CA PRO A 121 16.48 -4.76 -0.42
C PRO A 121 17.77 -4.05 -0.02
N VAL A 122 18.52 -4.60 0.94
CA VAL A 122 19.89 -4.15 1.22
C VAL A 122 20.78 -5.39 1.26
N HIS A 123 21.82 -5.38 0.43
CA HIS A 123 22.83 -6.44 0.20
C HIS A 123 22.54 -7.52 -0.85
N LYS A 124 22.19 -7.13 -2.09
CA LYS A 124 22.70 -7.89 -3.25
C LYS A 124 24.09 -7.35 -3.58
N LYS A 125 25.09 -7.85 -2.84
CA LYS A 125 26.51 -7.67 -3.17
C LYS A 125 26.72 -8.33 -4.53
N ILE A 126 26.85 -7.52 -5.58
CA ILE A 126 27.21 -7.96 -6.93
C ILE A 126 28.57 -8.66 -6.79
N ARG A 127 28.56 -10.00 -6.81
CA ARG A 127 29.78 -10.79 -7.03
C ARG A 127 30.05 -10.73 -8.53
N ALA A 128 31.18 -10.14 -8.91
CA ALA A 128 31.69 -10.14 -10.26
C ALA A 128 31.79 -11.57 -10.81
N PRO A 129 31.48 -11.82 -12.09
CA PRO A 129 31.71 -13.13 -12.70
C PRO A 129 33.22 -13.35 -12.85
N LYS A 130 33.74 -14.43 -12.26
CA LYS A 130 35.09 -14.92 -12.57
C LYS A 130 35.03 -15.64 -13.91
N GLU A 131 35.90 -15.22 -14.83
CA GLU A 131 36.11 -15.80 -16.15
C GLU A 131 36.30 -17.32 -16.09
N ALA A 132 35.68 -18.00 -17.04
CA ALA A 132 35.84 -19.42 -17.29
C ALA A 132 37.23 -19.68 -17.88
N ALA A 133 38.12 -20.25 -17.07
CA ALA A 133 39.38 -20.80 -17.56
C ALA A 133 39.13 -22.18 -18.20
N PHE A 134 38.96 -22.18 -19.52
CA PHE A 134 39.22 -23.35 -20.37
C PHE A 134 40.74 -23.53 -20.47
N THR A 135 41.30 -24.58 -19.88
CA THR A 135 42.56 -25.16 -20.38
C THR A 135 42.55 -26.67 -20.19
N SER A 136 42.20 -27.36 -21.27
CA SER A 136 42.41 -28.80 -21.44
C SER A 136 43.87 -29.12 -21.76
N SER A 137 44.37 -30.16 -21.10
CA SER A 137 45.37 -31.13 -21.57
C SER A 137 46.76 -30.62 -22.00
N THR A 138 47.72 -30.81 -21.09
CA THR A 138 49.17 -30.83 -21.33
C THR A 138 49.52 -31.99 -22.27
N ARG A 139 49.89 -31.67 -23.51
CA ARG A 139 50.43 -32.61 -24.49
C ARG A 139 51.95 -32.57 -24.43
N SER A 140 52.56 -33.65 -23.95
CA SER A 140 53.97 -33.94 -24.16
C SER A 140 54.20 -34.46 -25.59
N ARG A 141 55.14 -33.85 -26.33
CA ARG A 141 56.02 -34.53 -27.29
C ARG A 141 57.03 -33.56 -27.90
N LEU A 142 58.29 -33.89 -27.68
CA LEU A 142 59.44 -33.43 -28.45
C LEU A 142 59.32 -33.91 -29.91
N SER A 143 59.61 -33.04 -30.87
CA SER A 143 60.45 -33.41 -32.01
C SER A 143 61.11 -32.19 -32.65
N SER A 144 62.40 -32.38 -32.90
CA SER A 144 63.37 -31.59 -33.65
C SER A 144 63.03 -31.36 -35.13
N GLN A 145 63.84 -30.50 -35.76
CA GLN A 145 64.01 -30.20 -37.21
C GLN A 145 63.09 -29.07 -37.75
N GLN A 146 63.52 -28.14 -38.60
CA GLN A 146 64.77 -27.96 -39.35
C GLN A 146 64.83 -26.52 -39.94
N LYS A 147 66.06 -25.97 -40.01
CA LYS A 147 66.67 -25.20 -41.12
C LYS A 147 66.12 -23.83 -41.59
N SER A 148 67.10 -22.91 -41.62
CA SER A 148 67.43 -21.95 -42.70
C SER A 148 66.53 -20.71 -42.82
N ARG A 149 66.97 -19.49 -43.16
CA ARG A 149 68.23 -18.95 -43.70
C ARG A 149 68.04 -17.40 -43.75
N LEU A 150 69.14 -16.64 -43.69
CA LEU A 150 69.35 -15.29 -44.27
C LEU A 150 68.49 -14.14 -43.68
N SER A 151 68.99 -12.95 -43.35
CA SER A 151 70.17 -12.18 -43.80
C SER A 151 70.70 -11.32 -42.66
#